data_AF-A0A8T4JRM8-F1
#
_entry.id   AF-A0A8T4JRM8-F1
#
_cell.length_a   1.000
_cell.length_b   1.000
_cell.length_c   1.000
_cell.angle_alpha   90.00
_cell.angle_beta   90.00
_cell.angle_gamma   90.00
#
_symmetry.space_group_name_H-M   'P 1'
#
loop_
_entity.id
_entity.type
_entity.pdbx_description
1 polymer ?
#
loop_
_entity_poly.entity_id
_entity_poly.type
_entity_poly.pdbx_seq_one_letter_code
_entity_poly.pdbx_strand_id
1 'polypeptide(L)'
;MACGNRGKQSTATDENGEEYYTGDAPLCLVDQKNAIRFVKYNIILGNLPGNTEYFVSTGGSGGGAHAAMVAATSDNSDYFPYEAEAGAVGVYQNEDGTYSETIGTEDTEISDGVWGCVAYSAITSLQEADMAMAFEYYLDTDYG
;
A
#
# COMPACT_ATOMS: atom_id res chain seq x y z
N MET A 1 -13.41 -3.28 -2.50
CA MET A 1 -13.34 -1.89 -1.98
C MET A 1 -12.56 -1.02 -2.96
N ALA A 2 -12.78 0.29 -2.95
CA ALA A 2 -11.94 1.27 -3.63
C ALA A 2 -11.46 2.29 -2.60
N CYS A 3 -10.16 2.54 -2.53
CA CYS A 3 -9.56 3.51 -1.60
C CYS A 3 -8.96 4.67 -2.39
N GLY A 4 -9.00 5.87 -1.80
CA GLY A 4 -8.21 7.00 -2.26
C GLY A 4 -6.79 6.88 -1.74
N ASN A 5 -5.82 7.18 -2.59
CA ASN A 5 -4.40 7.14 -2.24
C ASN A 5 -3.77 8.50 -2.53
N ARG A 6 -2.82 8.89 -1.70
CA ARG A 6 -1.90 9.99 -2.02
C ARG A 6 -1.08 9.61 -3.26
N GLY A 7 -0.77 10.62 -4.06
CA GLY A 7 0.13 10.51 -5.21
C GLY A 7 1.20 11.60 -5.16
N LYS A 8 2.17 11.56 -6.07
CA LYS A 8 3.30 12.50 -6.08
C LYS A 8 2.91 13.99 -6.03
N GLN A 9 1.72 14.34 -6.51
CA GLN A 9 1.18 15.70 -6.53
C GLN A 9 0.19 15.99 -5.39
N SER A 10 0.02 15.08 -4.43
CA SER A 10 -0.79 15.32 -3.24
C SER A 10 -0.10 16.36 -2.36
N THR A 11 -0.86 17.37 -1.96
CA THR A 11 -0.40 18.46 -1.10
C THR A 11 -1.30 18.61 0.13
N ALA A 12 -0.75 19.24 1.16
CA ALA A 12 -1.48 19.73 2.31
C ALA A 12 -0.99 21.14 2.65
N THR A 13 -1.78 21.87 3.43
CA THR A 13 -1.47 23.23 3.87
C THR A 13 -1.25 23.22 5.38
N ASP A 14 -0.15 23.82 5.83
CA ASP A 14 0.14 23.94 7.26
C ASP A 14 -0.68 25.07 7.92
N GLU A 15 -0.52 25.24 9.24
CA GLU A 15 -1.19 26.28 10.01
C GLU A 15 -0.81 27.71 9.59
N ASN A 16 0.35 27.86 8.92
CA ASN A 16 0.85 29.14 8.41
C ASN A 16 0.37 29.44 6.98
N GLY A 17 -0.34 28.51 6.34
CA GLY A 17 -0.80 28.64 4.95
C GLY A 17 0.22 28.19 3.90
N GLU A 18 1.33 27.55 4.29
CA GLU A 18 2.33 27.03 3.37
C GLU A 18 1.94 25.64 2.84
N GLU A 19 2.03 25.46 1.52
CA GLU A 19 1.74 24.19 0.86
C GLU A 19 2.98 23.27 0.84
N TYR A 20 2.78 22.01 1.21
CA TYR A 20 3.83 20.99 1.18
C TYR A 20 3.31 19.66 0.58
N TYR A 21 4.21 18.89 -0.02
CA TYR A 21 3.89 17.61 -0.65
C TYR A 21 3.79 16.47 0.36
N THR A 22 2.82 15.58 0.17
CA THR A 22 2.48 14.51 1.14
C THR A 22 2.46 13.11 0.54
N GLY A 23 2.74 12.96 -0.76
CA GLY A 23 2.53 11.69 -1.47
C GLY A 23 3.80 11.05 -2.02
N ASP A 24 4.96 11.35 -1.45
CA ASP A 24 6.20 10.64 -1.77
C ASP A 24 6.14 9.19 -1.29
N ALA A 25 6.85 8.30 -2.00
CA ALA A 25 6.95 6.91 -1.59
C ALA A 25 7.55 6.82 -0.16
N PRO A 26 7.05 5.92 0.70
CA PRO A 26 6.09 4.85 0.44
C PRO A 26 4.61 5.18 0.69
N LEU A 27 4.25 6.46 0.90
CA LEU A 27 2.96 6.86 1.51
C LEU A 27 1.72 6.43 0.72
N CYS A 28 1.81 6.38 -0.61
CA CYS A 28 0.71 5.87 -1.45
C CYS A 28 0.38 4.39 -1.20
N LEU A 29 1.37 3.58 -0.78
CA LEU A 29 1.19 2.18 -0.45
C LEU A 29 0.69 2.02 0.98
N VAL A 30 1.16 2.88 1.89
CA VAL A 30 0.68 2.95 3.29
C VAL A 30 -0.83 3.23 3.32
N ASP A 31 -1.33 4.14 2.49
CA ASP A 31 -2.77 4.41 2.39
C ASP A 31 -3.59 3.15 2.04
N GLN A 32 -3.06 2.30 1.16
CA GLN A 32 -3.73 1.06 0.74
C GLN A 32 -3.70 0.01 1.85
N LYS A 33 -2.55 -0.15 2.51
CA LYS A 33 -2.40 -1.06 3.65
C LYS A 33 -3.33 -0.68 4.80
N ASN A 34 -3.37 0.60 5.15
CA ASN A 34 -4.30 1.13 6.15
C ASN A 34 -5.76 0.92 5.76
N ALA A 35 -6.10 1.12 4.49
CA ALA A 35 -7.45 0.86 4.00
C ALA A 35 -7.82 -0.64 4.13
N ILE A 36 -6.90 -1.55 3.82
CA ILE A 36 -7.12 -3.00 3.98
C ILE A 36 -7.37 -3.34 5.46
N ARG A 37 -6.52 -2.85 6.37
CA ARG A 37 -6.72 -3.02 7.82
C ARG A 37 -8.10 -2.49 8.24
N PHE A 38 -8.49 -1.29 7.81
CA PHE A 38 -9.81 -0.72 8.11
C PHE A 38 -10.98 -1.58 7.61
N VAL A 39 -10.90 -2.11 6.39
CA VAL A 39 -11.99 -2.94 5.85
C VAL A 39 -12.03 -4.32 6.50
N LYS A 40 -10.87 -4.96 6.72
CA LYS A 40 -10.82 -6.23 7.46
C LYS A 40 -11.37 -6.08 8.88
N TYR A 41 -11.03 -4.99 9.57
CA TYR A 41 -11.61 -4.65 10.87
C TYR A 41 -13.13 -4.63 10.83
N ASN A 42 -13.71 -3.93 9.85
CA ASN A 42 -15.15 -3.84 9.71
C ASN A 42 -15.81 -5.16 9.26
N ILE A 43 -15.10 -6.04 8.57
CA ILE A 43 -15.57 -7.40 8.29
C ILE A 43 -15.60 -8.22 9.59
N ILE A 44 -14.55 -8.15 10.41
CA ILE A 44 -14.47 -8.85 11.71
C ILE A 44 -15.60 -8.40 12.64
N LEU A 45 -15.92 -7.11 12.67
CA LEU A 45 -17.04 -6.57 13.45
C LEU A 45 -18.44 -6.93 12.89
N GLY A 46 -18.52 -7.49 11.68
CA GLY A 46 -19.80 -7.74 11.00
C GLY A 46 -20.45 -6.49 10.41
N ASN A 47 -19.73 -5.36 10.33
CA ASN A 47 -20.21 -4.12 9.71
C ASN A 47 -20.16 -4.17 8.19
N LEU A 48 -19.26 -4.96 7.62
CA LEU A 48 -19.12 -5.17 6.18
C LEU A 48 -19.20 -6.67 5.84
N PRO A 49 -19.87 -7.04 4.73
CA PRO A 49 -19.81 -8.40 4.23
C PRO A 49 -18.43 -8.68 3.62
N GLY A 50 -17.99 -9.93 3.68
CA GLY A 50 -16.75 -10.37 3.02
C GLY A 50 -16.04 -11.46 3.81
N ASN A 51 -14.82 -11.77 3.36
CA ASN A 51 -13.91 -12.68 4.05
C ASN A 51 -12.54 -12.01 4.09
N THR A 52 -11.96 -11.86 5.28
CA THR A 52 -10.64 -11.26 5.49
C THR A 52 -9.52 -12.04 4.80
N GLU A 53 -9.70 -13.34 4.61
CA GLU A 53 -8.72 -14.27 4.02
C GLU A 53 -8.69 -14.25 2.50
N TYR A 54 -9.72 -13.70 1.83
CA TYR A 54 -9.86 -13.70 0.38
C TYR A 54 -9.84 -12.29 -0.21
N PHE A 55 -8.89 -11.49 0.27
CA PHE A 55 -8.65 -10.14 -0.24
C PHE A 55 -7.81 -10.17 -1.51
N VAL A 56 -8.24 -9.47 -2.55
CA VAL A 56 -7.51 -9.38 -3.84
C VAL A 56 -7.32 -7.92 -4.22
N SER A 57 -6.06 -7.51 -4.42
CA SER A 57 -5.72 -6.19 -4.95
C SER A 57 -5.77 -6.20 -6.49
N THR A 58 -6.15 -5.09 -7.12
CA THR A 58 -6.21 -4.99 -8.58
C THR A 58 -5.93 -3.58 -9.08
N GLY A 59 -5.31 -3.44 -10.25
CA GLY A 59 -5.00 -2.14 -10.84
C GLY A 59 -4.25 -2.23 -12.17
N GLY A 60 -4.21 -1.12 -12.91
CA GLY A 60 -3.50 -1.00 -14.20
C GLY A 60 -2.38 0.05 -14.17
N SER A 61 -1.30 -0.16 -14.94
CA SER A 61 -0.15 0.76 -15.02
C SER A 61 0.48 1.00 -13.64
N GLY A 62 0.57 2.26 -13.17
CA GLY A 62 1.01 2.56 -11.80
C GLY A 62 0.12 1.94 -10.72
N GLY A 63 -1.19 1.82 -10.97
CA GLY A 63 -2.10 1.07 -10.10
C GLY A 63 -1.83 -0.44 -10.12
N GLY A 64 -1.33 -0.98 -11.24
CA GLY A 64 -0.88 -2.37 -11.32
C GLY A 64 0.37 -2.61 -10.47
N ALA A 65 1.29 -1.63 -10.46
CA ALA A 65 2.43 -1.64 -9.57
C ALA A 65 2.00 -1.66 -8.10
N HIS A 66 1.04 -0.81 -7.72
CA HIS A 66 0.48 -0.79 -6.38
C HIS A 66 -0.18 -2.13 -6.00
N ALA A 67 -1.00 -2.71 -6.89
CA ALA A 67 -1.65 -3.99 -6.63
C ALA A 67 -0.62 -5.11 -6.35
N ALA A 68 0.44 -5.18 -7.15
CA ALA A 68 1.52 -6.14 -6.97
C ALA A 68 2.31 -5.87 -5.67
N MET A 69 2.67 -4.61 -5.41
CA MET A 69 3.47 -4.24 -4.23
C MET A 69 2.73 -4.48 -2.92
N VAL A 70 1.43 -4.17 -2.83
CA VAL A 70 0.62 -4.50 -1.64
C VAL A 70 0.70 -5.99 -1.35
N ALA A 71 0.51 -6.84 -2.37
CA ALA A 71 0.56 -8.29 -2.19
C ALA A 71 1.96 -8.78 -1.80
N ALA A 72 3.00 -8.27 -2.46
CA ALA A 72 4.38 -8.65 -2.19
C ALA A 72 4.89 -8.19 -0.82
N THR A 73 4.31 -7.12 -0.27
CA THR A 73 4.72 -6.52 1.02
C THR A 73 3.70 -6.76 2.14
N SER A 74 2.82 -7.75 1.99
CA SER A 74 1.85 -8.15 3.02
C SER A 74 2.53 -8.28 4.39
N ASP A 75 2.02 -7.55 5.38
CA ASP A 75 2.48 -7.53 6.77
C ASP A 75 4.00 -7.27 6.92
N ASN A 76 4.60 -6.55 5.97
CA ASN A 76 6.01 -6.20 6.03
C ASN A 76 6.24 -5.08 7.07
N SER A 77 7.06 -5.39 8.08
CA SER A 77 7.38 -4.50 9.18
C SER A 77 8.02 -3.16 8.81
N ASP A 78 8.63 -3.06 7.62
CA ASP A 78 9.17 -1.79 7.11
C ASP A 78 8.09 -0.71 6.96
N TYR A 79 6.82 -1.10 6.86
CA TYR A 79 5.68 -0.18 6.75
C TYR A 79 5.08 0.23 8.09
N PHE A 80 5.30 -0.52 9.18
CA PHE A 80 4.65 -0.28 10.47
C PHE A 80 4.89 1.11 11.06
N PRO A 81 6.09 1.73 10.94
CA PRO A 81 6.28 3.10 11.40
C PRO A 81 5.33 4.09 10.71
N TYR A 82 5.15 3.95 9.40
CA TYR A 82 4.27 4.81 8.61
C TYR A 82 2.79 4.50 8.85
N GLU A 83 2.44 3.22 9.00
CA GLU A 83 1.08 2.79 9.34
C GLU A 83 0.67 3.32 10.72
N ALA A 84 1.54 3.22 11.73
CA ALA A 84 1.32 3.76 13.06
C ALA A 84 1.19 5.29 13.05
N GLU A 85 2.07 6.00 12.35
CA GLU A 85 2.00 7.46 12.20
C GLU A 85 0.67 7.90 11.57
N ALA A 86 0.18 7.14 10.59
CA ALA A 86 -1.10 7.38 9.92
C ALA A 86 -2.33 6.89 10.72
N GLY A 87 -2.14 6.28 11.89
CA GLY A 87 -3.23 5.78 12.74
C GLY A 87 -3.92 4.54 12.17
N ALA A 88 -3.17 3.64 11.54
CA ALA A 88 -3.68 2.39 11.02
C ALA A 88 -4.35 1.54 12.10
N VAL A 89 -5.43 0.85 11.74
CA VAL A 89 -6.15 -0.01 12.68
C VAL A 89 -5.26 -1.18 13.10
N GLY A 90 -5.02 -1.28 14.40
CA GLY A 90 -4.26 -2.38 15.01
C GLY A 90 -2.76 -2.19 15.02
N VAL A 91 -2.21 -1.13 14.41
CA VAL A 91 -0.75 -0.90 14.39
C VAL A 91 -0.38 0.12 15.47
N TYR A 92 0.32 -0.34 16.52
CA TYR A 92 0.73 0.51 17.64
C TYR A 92 2.19 0.27 18.00
N GLN A 93 2.95 1.34 18.20
CA GLN A 93 4.33 1.22 18.66
C GLN A 93 4.38 0.96 20.19
N ASN A 94 5.07 -0.10 20.57
CA ASN A 94 5.30 -0.49 21.96
C ASN A 94 6.50 0.27 22.56
N GLU A 95 6.64 0.27 23.89
CA GLU A 95 7.73 0.95 24.60
C GLU A 95 9.13 0.42 24.24
N ASP A 96 9.22 -0.84 23.80
CA ASP A 96 10.46 -1.49 23.37
C ASP A 96 10.83 -1.20 21.90
N GLY A 97 10.02 -0.39 21.21
CA GLY A 97 10.21 -0.03 19.80
C GLY A 97 9.65 -1.05 18.80
N THR A 98 9.05 -2.15 19.26
CA THR A 98 8.31 -3.09 18.40
C THR A 98 6.92 -2.54 18.05
N TYR A 99 6.22 -3.20 17.13
CA TYR A 99 4.86 -2.84 16.74
C TYR A 99 3.90 -3.99 17.07
N SER A 100 2.75 -3.64 17.62
CA SER A 100 1.60 -4.52 17.79
C SER A 100 0.73 -4.47 16.54
N GLU A 101 0.05 -5.58 16.24
CA GLU A 101 -0.83 -5.74 15.07
C GLU A 101 -2.21 -6.30 15.48
N THR A 102 -2.70 -5.90 16.66
CA THR A 102 -3.89 -6.46 17.28
C THR A 102 -4.96 -5.39 17.56
N ILE A 103 -6.21 -5.82 17.65
CA ILE A 103 -7.36 -4.97 17.97
C ILE A 103 -8.11 -5.47 19.20
N GLY A 104 -8.71 -4.53 19.94
CA GLY A 104 -9.60 -4.82 21.04
C GLY A 104 -8.89 -5.36 22.29
N THR A 105 -9.68 -5.86 23.24
CA THR A 105 -9.18 -6.41 24.52
C THR A 105 -8.80 -7.88 24.46
N GLU A 106 -9.13 -8.55 23.35
CA GLU A 106 -8.85 -9.97 23.13
C GLU A 106 -7.60 -10.18 22.25
N ASP A 107 -6.87 -9.10 21.92
CA ASP A 107 -5.69 -9.12 21.07
C ASP A 107 -5.91 -9.84 19.74
N THR A 108 -7.07 -9.59 19.11
CA THR A 108 -7.39 -10.19 17.80
C THR A 108 -6.41 -9.66 16.76
N GLU A 109 -5.66 -10.56 16.11
CA GLU A 109 -4.71 -10.18 15.06
C GLU A 109 -5.44 -9.54 13.88
N ILE A 110 -4.83 -8.48 13.33
CA ILE A 110 -5.28 -7.84 12.10
C ILE A 110 -4.08 -7.61 11.17
N SER A 111 -4.26 -7.99 9.91
CA SER A 111 -3.20 -8.01 8.89
C SER A 111 -3.56 -7.10 7.73
N ASP A 112 -2.57 -6.42 7.14
CA ASP A 112 -2.74 -5.71 5.85
C ASP A 112 -2.58 -6.64 4.63
N GLY A 113 -2.22 -7.90 4.87
CA GLY A 113 -1.94 -8.88 3.83
C GLY A 113 -3.13 -9.22 2.93
N VAL A 114 -2.83 -9.62 1.70
CA VAL A 114 -3.84 -10.00 0.70
C VAL A 114 -3.58 -11.40 0.17
N TRP A 115 -4.63 -12.10 -0.23
CA TRP A 115 -4.56 -13.45 -0.80
C TRP A 115 -3.86 -13.48 -2.15
N GLY A 116 -4.02 -12.41 -2.94
CA GLY A 116 -3.37 -12.28 -4.24
C GLY A 116 -3.60 -10.92 -4.87
N CYS A 117 -3.04 -10.75 -6.07
CA CYS A 117 -3.23 -9.55 -6.87
C CYS A 117 -3.59 -9.88 -8.32
N VAL A 118 -4.27 -8.94 -8.97
CA VAL A 118 -4.50 -8.90 -10.42
C VAL A 118 -3.95 -7.58 -10.95
N ALA A 119 -2.68 -7.60 -11.37
CA ALA A 119 -1.95 -6.43 -11.83
C ALA A 119 -1.85 -6.41 -13.36
N TYR A 120 -2.34 -5.34 -13.99
CA TYR A 120 -2.31 -5.15 -15.44
C TYR A 120 -1.22 -4.15 -15.82
N SER A 121 -0.33 -4.52 -16.76
CA SER A 121 0.74 -3.66 -17.29
C SER A 121 1.49 -2.90 -16.18
N ALA A 122 1.85 -3.62 -15.11
CA ALA A 122 2.36 -3.01 -13.88
C ALA A 122 3.69 -2.28 -14.13
N ILE A 123 3.74 -0.98 -13.82
CA ILE A 123 4.97 -0.17 -13.94
C ILE A 123 5.82 -0.39 -12.68
N THR A 124 6.59 -1.48 -12.67
CA THR A 124 7.39 -1.96 -11.54
C THR A 124 8.86 -2.07 -11.94
N SER A 125 9.75 -2.33 -10.96
CA SER A 125 11.21 -2.41 -11.18
C SER A 125 11.77 -1.14 -11.81
N LEU A 126 11.42 0.01 -11.21
CA LEU A 126 11.73 1.34 -11.74
C LEU A 126 13.25 1.57 -11.88
N GLN A 127 14.04 0.96 -11.01
CA GLN A 127 15.49 1.03 -11.01
C GLN A 127 16.10 0.35 -12.24
N GLU A 128 15.47 -0.72 -12.72
CA GLU A 128 15.91 -1.49 -13.88
C GLU A 128 15.21 -1.07 -15.19
N ALA A 129 14.15 -0.25 -15.10
CA ALA A 129 13.27 0.07 -16.22
C ALA A 129 14.01 0.71 -17.41
N ASP A 130 14.95 1.62 -17.16
CA ASP A 130 15.73 2.27 -18.21
C ASP A 130 16.59 1.26 -18.99
N MET A 131 17.19 0.29 -18.29
CA MET A 131 17.99 -0.76 -18.92
C MET A 131 17.12 -1.72 -19.74
N ALA A 132 15.97 -2.11 -19.20
CA ALA A 132 15.03 -2.98 -19.90
C ALA A 132 14.52 -2.32 -21.18
N MET A 133 14.15 -1.04 -21.11
CA MET A 133 13.70 -0.25 -22.26
C MET A 133 14.80 -0.12 -23.32
N ALA A 134 16.03 0.21 -22.92
CA ALA A 134 17.15 0.31 -23.86
C ALA A 134 17.47 -1.02 -24.54
N PHE A 135 17.38 -2.13 -23.79
CA PHE A 135 17.57 -3.47 -24.34
C PHE A 135 16.49 -3.83 -25.36
N GLU A 136 15.23 -3.52 -25.08
CA GLU A 136 14.12 -3.73 -26.01
C GLU A 136 14.34 -2.98 -27.33
N TYR A 137 14.68 -1.69 -27.28
CA TYR A 137 14.95 -0.89 -28.48
C TYR A 137 16.19 -1.35 -29.25
N TYR A 138 17.20 -1.89 -28.58
CA TYR A 138 18.37 -2.46 -29.25
C TYR A 138 18.01 -3.69 -30.10
N LEU A 139 17.03 -4.49 -29.67
CA LEU A 139 16.59 -5.68 -30.39
C LEU A 139 15.64 -5.36 -31.56
N ASP A 140 15.05 -4.16 -31.59
CA ASP A 140 14.16 -3.74 -32.66
C ASP A 140 14.96 -3.37 -33.92
N THR A 141 14.94 -4.27 -34.90
CA THR A 141 15.65 -4.11 -36.16
C THR A 141 15.05 -3.06 -37.09
N ASP A 142 13.80 -2.63 -36.83
CA ASP A 142 13.10 -1.62 -37.60
C ASP A 142 13.26 -0.22 -36.97
N TYR A 143 13.93 -0.13 -35.81
CA TYR A 143 14.24 1.11 -35.10
C TYR A 143 15.55 1.72 -35.63
N GLY A 144 15.49 2.32 -36.83
CA GLY A 144 16.66 2.94 -37.49
C GLY A 144 16.30 4.00 -38.53
#